data_AF-A0A661M2Z5-F1
#
_entry.id   AF-A0A661M2Z5-F1
#
_cell.length_a   1.000
_cell.length_b   1.000
_cell.length_c   1.000
_cell.angle_alpha   90.00
_cell.angle_beta   90.00
_cell.angle_gamma   90.00
#
_symmetry.space_group_name_H-M   'P 1'
#
loop_
_entity.id
_entity.type
_entity.pdbx_description
1 polymer ?
#
loop_
_entity_poly.entity_id
_entity_poly.type
_entity_poly.pdbx_seq_one_letter_code
_entity_poly.pdbx_strand_id
1 'polypeptide(L)'
;MEPIFKPLYKEEFRRRIGDSFPAVYLTLISIIQGVALGILASNTFSYIKDPHLAESWTRFLPYSVMSFISIIVVSYEYTWFIGIFRWSPEIWDTIIPFALGASEVGPMFYLTDPQSWWLLTSVFCYVGAGALFYTLWNCKQSIFGTNEAAYRRTKNTLKWDILIVLVAALNCTLAWILLSREIWYLEILFFVFSIGCAVVIICIGEKFTNGLHRDFGLTR
;
A
#
# COMPACT_ATOMS: atom_id res chain seq x y z
N MET A 1 4.62 18.31 -48.00
CA MET A 1 4.42 18.29 -46.54
C MET A 1 4.65 16.87 -46.08
N GLU A 2 5.73 16.60 -45.34
CA GLU A 2 5.88 15.30 -44.69
C GLU A 2 4.71 15.13 -43.70
N PRO A 3 4.08 13.95 -43.64
CA PRO A 3 3.04 13.69 -42.66
C PRO A 3 3.64 13.86 -41.26
N ILE A 4 3.07 14.81 -40.50
CA ILE A 4 3.47 15.12 -39.11
C ILE A 4 3.33 13.88 -38.20
N PHE A 5 2.45 12.94 -38.58
CA PHE A 5 2.22 11.69 -37.86
C PHE A 5 2.80 10.50 -38.63
N LYS A 6 3.85 9.90 -38.06
CA LYS A 6 4.28 8.55 -38.44
C LYS A 6 3.15 7.56 -38.12
N PRO A 7 2.86 6.58 -38.99
CA PRO A 7 1.86 5.56 -38.71
C PRO A 7 2.21 4.81 -37.42
N LEU A 8 1.21 4.61 -36.55
CA LEU A 8 1.37 3.94 -35.27
C LEU A 8 1.45 2.42 -35.47
N TYR A 9 2.65 1.86 -35.41
CA TYR A 9 2.85 0.42 -35.44
C TYR A 9 2.54 -0.21 -34.07
N LYS A 10 2.04 -1.45 -34.09
CA LYS A 10 1.63 -2.20 -32.88
C LYS A 10 2.73 -2.28 -31.82
N GLU A 11 3.95 -2.61 -32.23
CA GLU A 11 5.09 -2.74 -31.30
C GLU A 11 5.50 -1.39 -30.70
N GLU A 12 5.42 -0.32 -31.49
CA GLU A 12 5.72 1.02 -31.01
C GLU A 12 4.68 1.51 -30.00
N PHE A 13 3.39 1.25 -30.26
CA PHE A 13 2.33 1.54 -29.30
C PHE A 13 2.50 0.76 -27.99
N ARG A 14 2.76 -0.55 -28.08
CA ARG A 14 2.98 -1.42 -26.91
C ARG A 14 4.17 -0.94 -26.06
N ARG A 15 5.27 -0.57 -26.70
CA ARG A 15 6.45 -0.02 -26.03
C ARG A 15 6.12 1.31 -25.33
N ARG A 16 5.53 2.27 -26.05
CA ARG A 16 5.19 3.60 -25.50
C ARG A 16 4.27 3.50 -24.28
N ILE A 17 3.24 2.65 -24.34
CA ILE A 17 2.32 2.43 -23.23
C ILE A 17 3.04 1.78 -22.04
N GLY A 18 3.82 0.72 -22.29
CA GLY A 18 4.56 0.02 -21.23
C GLY A 18 5.62 0.90 -20.54
N ASP A 19 6.25 1.82 -21.27
CA ASP A 19 7.25 2.74 -20.72
C ASP A 19 6.61 3.92 -19.98
N SER A 20 5.43 4.37 -20.39
CA SER A 20 4.73 5.49 -19.75
C SER A 20 4.02 5.08 -18.47
N PHE A 21 3.55 3.83 -18.38
CA PHE A 21 2.73 3.36 -17.26
C PHE A 21 3.40 3.53 -15.89
N PRO A 22 4.65 3.06 -15.64
CA PRO A 22 5.29 3.22 -14.33
C PRO A 22 5.40 4.68 -13.88
N ALA A 23 5.70 5.60 -14.81
CA ALA A 23 5.85 7.02 -14.49
C ALA A 23 4.50 7.66 -14.11
N VAL A 24 3.43 7.37 -14.87
CA VAL A 24 2.08 7.85 -14.57
C VAL A 24 1.59 7.27 -13.24
N TYR A 25 1.81 5.99 -13.01
CA TYR A 25 1.38 5.29 -11.80
C TYR A 25 2.10 5.81 -10.55
N LEU A 26 3.44 5.97 -10.62
CA LEU A 26 4.22 6.55 -9.53
C LEU A 26 3.79 7.98 -9.20
N THR A 27 3.49 8.77 -10.23
CA THR A 27 3.00 10.15 -10.03
C THR A 27 1.67 10.14 -9.29
N LEU A 28 0.73 9.29 -9.70
CA LEU A 28 -0.58 9.17 -9.06
C LEU A 28 -0.44 8.75 -7.58
N ILE A 29 0.36 7.72 -7.31
CA ILE A 29 0.61 7.27 -5.93
C ILE A 29 1.28 8.38 -5.11
N SER A 30 2.28 9.08 -5.66
CA SER A 30 2.95 10.18 -4.96
C SER A 30 2.00 11.32 -4.59
N ILE A 31 1.03 11.64 -5.45
CA ILE A 31 -0.03 12.61 -5.16
C ILE A 31 -0.91 12.10 -4.00
N ILE A 32 -1.36 10.85 -4.06
CA ILE A 32 -2.20 10.23 -3.03
C ILE A 32 -1.48 10.22 -1.68
N GLN A 33 -0.22 9.78 -1.64
CA GLN A 33 0.59 9.72 -0.43
C GLN A 33 0.88 11.12 0.13
N GLY A 34 1.08 12.12 -0.73
CA GLY A 34 1.19 13.52 -0.31
C GLY A 34 -0.09 14.04 0.35
N VAL A 35 -1.26 13.71 -0.20
CA VAL A 35 -2.56 14.06 0.39
C VAL A 35 -2.76 13.34 1.73
N ALA A 36 -2.47 12.05 1.80
CA ALA A 36 -2.58 11.25 3.02
C ALA A 36 -1.69 11.81 4.14
N LEU A 37 -0.42 12.10 3.84
CA LEU A 37 0.51 12.71 4.78
C LEU A 37 0.04 14.10 5.23
N GLY A 38 -0.49 14.92 4.31
CA GLY A 38 -1.04 16.23 4.61
C GLY A 38 -2.23 16.17 5.57
N ILE A 39 -3.18 15.26 5.33
CA ILE A 39 -4.34 15.05 6.20
C ILE A 39 -3.90 14.52 7.58
N LEU A 40 -2.99 13.53 7.61
CA LEU A 40 -2.46 13.00 8.85
C LEU A 40 -1.78 14.08 9.69
N ALA A 41 -0.92 14.90 9.06
CA ALA A 41 -0.23 16.00 9.73
C ALA A 41 -1.24 17.03 10.25
N SER A 42 -2.20 17.45 9.41
CA SER A 42 -3.23 18.42 9.78
C SER A 42 -4.03 17.94 10.99
N ASN A 43 -4.55 16.71 10.96
CA ASN A 43 -5.38 16.17 12.03
C ASN A 43 -4.56 15.97 13.31
N THR A 44 -3.34 15.43 13.20
CA THR A 44 -2.45 15.24 14.35
C THR A 44 -2.10 16.57 15.02
N PHE A 45 -1.75 17.61 14.25
CA PHE A 45 -1.39 18.92 14.82
C PHE A 45 -2.59 19.68 15.38
N SER A 46 -3.79 19.49 14.84
CA SER A 46 -5.02 20.05 15.42
C SER A 46 -5.23 19.55 16.85
N TYR A 47 -5.03 18.25 17.11
CA TYR A 47 -5.13 17.68 18.46
C TYR A 47 -4.02 18.14 19.41
N ILE A 48 -2.83 18.47 18.89
CA ILE A 48 -1.72 19.00 19.71
C ILE A 48 -1.99 20.46 20.14
N LYS A 49 -2.60 21.27 19.27
CA LYS A 49 -2.72 22.71 19.46
C LYS A 49 -3.95 23.16 20.22
N ASP A 50 -4.99 22.35 20.30
CA ASP A 50 -6.24 22.74 20.96
C ASP A 50 -6.20 22.36 22.45
N PRO A 51 -6.02 23.33 23.36
CA PRO A 51 -6.01 23.06 24.80
C PRO A 51 -7.39 22.66 25.36
N HIS A 52 -8.47 22.76 24.58
CA HIS A 52 -9.82 22.37 24.97
C HIS A 52 -10.16 20.91 24.60
N LEU A 53 -9.38 20.28 23.71
CA LEU A 53 -9.44 18.84 23.47
C LEU A 53 -8.74 18.14 24.63
N ALA A 54 -9.49 17.83 25.69
CA ALA A 54 -9.02 17.13 26.90
C ALA A 54 -8.49 15.69 26.66
N GLU A 55 -8.22 15.32 25.42
CA GLU A 55 -7.67 14.03 25.06
C GLU A 55 -6.18 14.01 25.36
N SER A 56 -5.77 13.12 26.27
CA SER A 56 -4.36 12.86 26.53
C SER A 56 -3.64 12.47 25.24
N TRP A 57 -2.40 12.95 25.06
CA TRP A 57 -1.55 12.61 23.91
C TRP A 57 -1.41 11.10 23.72
N THR A 58 -1.54 10.34 24.81
CA THR A 58 -1.53 8.88 24.81
C THR A 58 -2.66 8.26 23.99
N ARG A 59 -3.75 9.00 23.73
CA ARG A 59 -4.90 8.51 22.98
C ARG A 59 -4.68 8.63 21.49
N PHE A 60 -4.44 9.80 20.92
CA PHE A 60 -4.33 9.94 19.45
C PHE A 60 -2.98 9.50 18.87
N LEU A 61 -1.88 9.64 19.64
CA LEU A 61 -0.52 9.47 19.11
C LEU A 61 -0.23 8.07 18.54
N PRO A 62 -0.64 6.94 19.18
CA PRO A 62 -0.44 5.61 18.61
C PRO A 62 -1.10 5.43 17.25
N TYR A 63 -2.33 5.95 17.08
CA TYR A 63 -3.05 5.88 15.79
C TYR A 63 -2.37 6.75 14.74
N SER A 64 -1.91 7.96 15.09
CA SER A 64 -1.16 8.82 14.17
C SER A 64 0.13 8.13 13.67
N VAL A 65 0.90 7.53 14.58
CA VAL A 65 2.12 6.79 14.24
C VAL A 65 1.81 5.60 13.36
N MET A 66 0.75 4.85 13.67
CA MET A 66 0.35 3.68 12.88
C MET A 66 -0.10 4.08 11.48
N SER A 67 -0.88 5.15 11.33
CA SER A 67 -1.26 5.71 10.02
C SER A 67 -0.03 6.20 9.24
N PHE A 68 0.98 6.75 9.91
CA PHE A 68 2.25 7.11 9.25
C PHE A 68 3.02 5.88 8.76
N ILE A 69 3.06 4.81 9.54
CA ILE A 69 3.65 3.53 9.12
C ILE A 69 2.90 2.97 7.91
N SER A 70 1.57 3.07 7.86
CA SER A 70 0.78 2.65 6.70
C SER A 70 1.19 3.40 5.42
N ILE A 71 1.35 4.73 5.48
CA ILE A 71 1.86 5.56 4.37
C ILE A 71 3.21 5.05 3.88
N ILE A 72 4.13 4.74 4.81
CA ILE A 72 5.46 4.20 4.45
C ILE A 72 5.34 2.84 3.76
N VAL A 73 4.53 1.94 4.32
CA VAL A 73 4.33 0.60 3.74
C VAL A 73 3.76 0.71 2.33
N VAL A 74 2.71 1.50 2.13
CA VAL A 74 2.10 1.70 0.80
C VAL A 74 3.11 2.28 -0.18
N SER A 75 3.82 3.33 0.22
CA SER A 75 4.86 3.96 -0.60
C SER A 75 5.96 2.96 -1.01
N TYR A 76 6.39 2.13 -0.07
CA TYR A 76 7.42 1.13 -0.29
C TYR A 76 6.95 0.02 -1.24
N GLU A 77 5.76 -0.54 -1.00
CA GLU A 77 5.16 -1.59 -1.83
C GLU A 77 5.00 -1.14 -3.29
N TYR A 78 4.52 0.08 -3.50
CA TYR A 78 4.36 0.60 -4.85
C TYR A 78 5.68 0.91 -5.56
N THR A 79 6.74 1.19 -4.82
CA THR A 79 8.06 1.48 -5.41
C THR A 79 8.64 0.24 -6.09
N TRP A 80 8.58 -0.93 -5.45
CA TRP A 80 9.06 -2.15 -6.10
C TRP A 80 8.07 -2.65 -7.17
N PHE A 81 6.76 -2.47 -6.95
CA PHE A 81 5.71 -2.86 -7.89
C PHE A 81 5.94 -2.25 -9.28
N ILE A 82 6.12 -0.92 -9.37
CA ILE A 82 6.35 -0.24 -10.65
C ILE A 82 7.69 -0.64 -11.32
N GLY A 83 8.65 -1.12 -10.54
CA GLY A 83 9.93 -1.60 -11.04
C GLY A 83 9.79 -2.91 -11.81
N ILE A 84 8.80 -3.73 -11.47
CA ILE A 84 8.61 -5.08 -12.01
C ILE A 84 7.49 -5.13 -13.04
N PHE A 85 6.37 -4.47 -12.76
CA PHE A 85 5.17 -4.63 -13.54
C PHE A 85 5.05 -3.56 -14.62
N ARG A 86 5.25 -4.00 -15.87
CA ARG A 86 5.01 -3.20 -17.08
C ARG A 86 3.95 -3.89 -17.93
N TRP A 87 2.69 -3.48 -17.78
CA TRP A 87 1.58 -3.96 -18.60
C TRP A 87 0.76 -2.80 -19.17
N SER A 88 -0.16 -3.12 -20.08
CA SER A 88 -1.09 -2.12 -20.62
C SER A 88 -2.09 -1.74 -19.52
N PRO A 89 -2.22 -0.45 -19.16
CA PRO A 89 -3.14 -0.04 -18.11
C PRO A 89 -4.56 -0.46 -18.45
N GLU A 90 -5.22 -1.09 -17.48
CA GLU A 90 -6.64 -1.36 -17.48
C GLU A 90 -7.36 -0.38 -16.54
N ILE A 91 -8.68 -0.30 -16.62
CA ILE A 91 -9.47 0.59 -15.78
C ILE A 91 -9.24 0.31 -14.28
N TRP A 92 -9.03 -0.95 -13.91
CA TRP A 92 -8.74 -1.38 -12.54
C TRP A 92 -7.41 -0.84 -12.03
N ASP A 93 -6.40 -0.70 -12.89
CA ASP A 93 -5.12 -0.09 -12.51
C ASP A 93 -5.27 1.38 -12.13
N THR A 94 -6.35 2.04 -12.60
CA THR A 94 -6.68 3.40 -12.20
C THR A 94 -7.54 3.42 -10.93
N ILE A 95 -8.55 2.55 -10.83
CA ILE A 95 -9.47 2.50 -9.70
C ILE A 95 -8.75 2.10 -8.41
N ILE A 96 -7.83 1.13 -8.48
CA ILE A 96 -7.16 0.54 -7.30
C ILE A 96 -6.40 1.60 -6.49
N PRO A 97 -5.51 2.43 -7.07
CA PRO A 97 -4.85 3.52 -6.34
C PRO A 97 -5.82 4.45 -5.62
N PHE A 98 -6.91 4.87 -6.28
CA PHE A 98 -7.89 5.77 -5.68
C PHE A 98 -8.66 5.10 -4.54
N ALA A 99 -9.08 3.85 -4.72
CA ALA A 99 -9.75 3.08 -3.67
C ALA A 99 -8.83 2.90 -2.45
N LEU A 100 -7.56 2.56 -2.71
CA LEU A 100 -6.57 2.41 -1.66
C LEU A 100 -6.32 3.74 -0.93
N GLY A 101 -6.08 4.83 -1.66
CA GLY A 101 -5.86 6.16 -1.09
C GLY A 101 -7.06 6.65 -0.27
N ALA A 102 -8.28 6.47 -0.76
CA ALA A 102 -9.48 6.82 -0.02
C ALA A 102 -9.61 6.00 1.28
N SER A 103 -9.34 4.69 1.21
CA SER A 103 -9.38 3.82 2.39
C SER A 103 -8.25 4.09 3.37
N GLU A 104 -7.06 4.49 2.91
CA GLU A 104 -5.89 4.87 3.74
C GLU A 104 -6.14 6.16 4.52
N VAL A 105 -6.78 7.15 3.88
CA VAL A 105 -7.09 8.44 4.48
C VAL A 105 -8.23 8.33 5.50
N GLY A 106 -9.19 7.42 5.30
CA GLY A 106 -10.35 7.25 6.17
C GLY A 106 -10.03 7.20 7.68
N PRO A 107 -9.15 6.29 8.16
CA PRO A 107 -8.74 6.20 9.55
C PRO A 107 -8.18 7.51 10.13
N MET A 108 -7.53 8.34 9.31
CA MET A 108 -6.87 9.57 9.76
C MET A 108 -7.87 10.63 10.26
N PHE A 109 -9.16 10.51 9.94
CA PHE A 109 -10.22 11.36 10.50
C PHE A 109 -10.67 10.93 11.90
N TYR A 110 -10.32 9.72 12.34
CA TYR A 110 -10.83 9.10 13.57
C TYR A 110 -9.70 8.78 14.56
N LEU A 111 -8.65 9.60 14.60
CA LEU A 111 -7.47 9.37 15.47
C LEU A 111 -7.80 9.36 16.98
N THR A 112 -8.94 9.94 17.38
CA THR A 112 -9.43 9.98 18.78
C THR A 112 -10.56 8.98 19.05
N ASP A 113 -11.07 8.33 17.99
CA ASP A 113 -12.11 7.30 18.04
C ASP A 113 -11.53 5.94 17.61
N PRO A 114 -11.01 5.16 18.57
CA PRO A 114 -10.39 3.87 18.29
C PRO A 114 -11.28 2.93 17.50
N GLN A 115 -12.59 2.91 17.79
CA GLN A 115 -13.51 1.97 17.19
C GLN A 115 -13.63 2.22 15.68
N SER A 116 -13.90 3.47 15.29
CA SER A 116 -13.97 3.84 13.88
C SER A 116 -12.61 3.72 13.19
N TRP A 117 -11.52 4.03 13.88
CA TRP A 117 -10.17 3.86 13.35
C TRP A 117 -9.87 2.41 12.99
N TRP A 118 -10.08 1.46 13.91
CA TRP A 118 -9.83 0.02 13.67
C TRP A 118 -10.71 -0.55 12.57
N LEU A 119 -11.98 -0.11 12.48
CA LEU A 119 -12.88 -0.50 11.40
C LEU A 119 -12.37 -0.02 10.04
N LEU A 120 -12.02 1.27 9.91
CA LEU A 120 -11.56 1.83 8.64
C LEU A 120 -10.19 1.28 8.25
N THR A 121 -9.30 1.02 9.22
CA THR A 121 -8.01 0.38 8.97
C THR A 121 -8.21 -1.06 8.48
N SER A 122 -9.19 -1.79 9.01
CA SER A 122 -9.57 -3.10 8.48
C SER A 122 -10.02 -3.02 7.02
N VAL A 123 -10.88 -2.06 6.68
CA VAL A 123 -11.32 -1.82 5.29
C VAL A 123 -10.12 -1.52 4.39
N PHE A 124 -9.21 -0.64 4.82
CA PHE A 124 -7.96 -0.35 4.11
C PHE A 124 -7.12 -1.61 3.86
N CYS A 125 -6.92 -2.46 4.88
CA CYS A 125 -6.19 -3.72 4.71
C CYS A 125 -6.91 -4.67 3.73
N TYR A 126 -8.24 -4.78 3.76
CA TYR A 126 -8.97 -5.59 2.79
C TYR A 126 -8.85 -5.05 1.35
N VAL A 127 -8.90 -3.74 1.17
CA VAL A 127 -8.66 -3.10 -0.14
C VAL A 127 -7.23 -3.38 -0.61
N GLY A 128 -6.24 -3.26 0.27
CA GLY A 128 -4.84 -3.60 -0.02
C GLY A 128 -4.64 -5.06 -0.41
N ALA A 129 -5.25 -6.01 0.31
CA ALA A 129 -5.23 -7.42 -0.05
C ALA A 129 -5.89 -7.68 -1.41
N GLY A 130 -6.99 -6.98 -1.72
CA GLY A 130 -7.65 -7.03 -3.03
C GLY A 130 -6.75 -6.51 -4.16
N ALA A 131 -6.05 -5.40 -3.94
CA ALA A 131 -5.08 -4.83 -4.89
C ALA A 131 -3.91 -5.79 -5.18
N LEU A 132 -3.35 -6.41 -4.13
CA LEU A 132 -2.30 -7.41 -4.24
C LEU A 132 -2.80 -8.69 -4.93
N PHE A 133 -4.03 -9.11 -4.65
CA PHE A 133 -4.65 -10.25 -5.33
C PHE A 133 -4.87 -9.99 -6.81
N TYR A 134 -5.37 -8.80 -7.18
CA TYR A 134 -5.50 -8.37 -8.58
C TYR A 134 -4.14 -8.38 -9.29
N THR A 135 -3.10 -7.91 -8.61
CA THR A 135 -1.72 -7.97 -9.11
C THR A 135 -1.26 -9.41 -9.33
N LEU A 136 -1.48 -10.29 -8.36
CA LEU A 136 -1.12 -11.70 -8.44
C LEU A 136 -1.85 -12.40 -9.61
N TRP A 137 -3.12 -12.05 -9.82
CA TRP A 137 -3.93 -12.55 -10.93
C TRP A 137 -3.36 -12.15 -12.29
N ASN A 138 -2.90 -10.91 -12.42
CA ASN A 138 -2.32 -10.38 -13.64
C ASN A 138 -0.82 -10.69 -13.82
N CYS A 139 -0.17 -11.30 -12.83
CA CYS A 139 1.24 -11.67 -12.87
C CYS A 139 1.49 -12.85 -13.84
N LYS A 140 1.86 -12.51 -15.08
CA LYS A 140 2.14 -13.45 -16.17
C LYS A 140 3.65 -13.71 -16.31
N GLN A 141 4.03 -14.96 -16.58
CA GLN A 141 5.42 -15.34 -16.81
C GLN A 141 6.08 -14.56 -17.96
N SER A 142 5.29 -14.15 -18.96
CA SER A 142 5.77 -13.37 -20.11
C SER A 142 6.42 -12.03 -19.74
N ILE A 143 6.12 -11.48 -18.55
CA ILE A 143 6.71 -10.23 -18.05
C ILE A 143 8.20 -10.44 -17.70
N PHE A 144 8.58 -11.66 -17.30
CA PHE A 144 9.92 -12.00 -16.81
C PHE A 144 10.83 -12.63 -17.88
N GLY A 145 10.35 -12.76 -19.12
CA GLY A 145 11.11 -13.38 -20.21
C GLY A 145 11.54 -14.81 -19.88
N THR A 146 12.85 -15.07 -19.94
CA THR A 146 13.45 -16.38 -19.62
C THR A 146 13.77 -16.56 -18.14
N ASN A 147 13.62 -15.53 -17.30
CA ASN A 147 13.98 -15.59 -15.89
C ASN A 147 12.85 -16.16 -15.03
N GLU A 148 12.66 -17.49 -15.08
CA GLU A 148 11.64 -18.18 -14.28
C GLU A 148 11.83 -18.03 -12.77
N ALA A 149 13.08 -17.85 -12.31
CA ALA A 149 13.39 -17.68 -10.89
C ALA A 149 12.78 -16.37 -10.37
N ALA A 150 12.93 -15.27 -11.11
CA ALA A 150 12.32 -13.98 -10.78
C ALA A 150 10.78 -14.05 -10.78
N TYR A 151 10.18 -14.75 -11.75
CA TYR A 151 8.73 -14.97 -11.79
C TYR A 151 8.24 -15.71 -10.54
N ARG A 152 8.85 -16.86 -10.21
CA ARG A 152 8.47 -17.67 -9.04
C ARG A 152 8.64 -16.88 -7.75
N ARG A 153 9.73 -16.12 -7.62
CA ARG A 153 9.98 -15.28 -6.44
C ARG A 153 8.92 -14.20 -6.29
N THR A 154 8.63 -13.45 -7.36
CA THR A 154 7.59 -12.39 -7.33
C THR A 154 6.22 -12.94 -6.95
N LYS A 155 5.83 -14.08 -7.54
CA LYS A 155 4.55 -14.73 -7.23
C LYS A 155 4.48 -15.20 -5.78
N ASN A 156 5.59 -15.70 -5.24
CA ASN A 156 5.65 -16.14 -3.84
C ASN A 156 5.61 -14.96 -2.88
N THR A 157 6.34 -13.88 -3.17
CA THR A 157 6.30 -12.64 -2.38
C THR A 157 4.88 -12.09 -2.31
N LEU A 158 4.21 -11.91 -3.46
CA LEU A 158 2.81 -11.44 -3.50
C LEU A 158 1.85 -12.31 -2.67
N LYS A 159 2.02 -13.65 -2.69
CA LYS A 159 1.20 -14.54 -1.86
C LYS A 159 1.43 -14.32 -0.36
N TRP A 160 2.68 -14.11 0.04
CA TRP A 160 3.02 -13.79 1.42
C TRP A 160 2.46 -12.43 1.82
N ASP A 161 2.59 -11.41 0.98
CA ASP A 161 2.06 -10.08 1.25
C ASP A 161 0.53 -10.12 1.39
N ILE A 162 -0.18 -10.80 0.48
CA ILE A 162 -1.63 -11.02 0.59
C ILE A 162 -1.97 -11.71 1.92
N LEU A 163 -1.26 -12.77 2.29
CA LEU A 163 -1.52 -13.49 3.54
C LEU A 163 -1.32 -12.58 4.75
N ILE A 164 -0.21 -11.83 4.82
CA ILE A 164 0.09 -10.95 5.94
C ILE A 164 -0.92 -9.81 6.03
N VAL A 165 -1.29 -9.19 4.91
CA VAL A 165 -2.27 -8.11 4.88
C VAL A 165 -3.67 -8.62 5.26
N LEU A 166 -4.06 -9.83 4.83
CA LEU A 166 -5.32 -10.44 5.26
C LEU A 166 -5.33 -10.76 6.77
N VAL A 167 -4.21 -11.26 7.30
CA VAL A 167 -4.05 -11.49 8.74
C VAL A 167 -4.13 -10.16 9.51
N ALA A 168 -3.52 -9.10 9.01
CA ALA A 168 -3.64 -7.75 9.58
C ALA A 168 -5.09 -7.22 9.50
N ALA A 169 -5.81 -7.45 8.40
CA ALA A 169 -7.22 -7.06 8.26
C ALA A 169 -8.12 -7.77 9.28
N LEU A 170 -7.92 -9.08 9.46
CA LEU A 170 -8.62 -9.88 10.47
C LEU A 170 -8.29 -9.41 11.89
N ASN A 171 -7.02 -9.09 12.16
CA ASN A 171 -6.57 -8.52 13.42
C ASN A 171 -7.28 -7.18 13.72
N CYS A 172 -7.36 -6.27 12.75
CA CYS A 172 -8.07 -4.99 12.89
C CYS A 172 -9.58 -5.19 13.08
N THR A 173 -10.18 -6.14 12.36
CA THR A 173 -11.61 -6.48 12.53
C THR A 173 -11.90 -7.02 13.92
N LEU A 174 -11.02 -7.89 14.43
CA LEU A 174 -11.13 -8.43 15.79
C LEU A 174 -10.96 -7.33 16.84
N ALA A 175 -10.00 -6.42 16.65
CA ALA A 175 -9.81 -5.25 17.52
C ALA A 175 -11.08 -4.39 17.57
N TRP A 176 -11.67 -4.08 16.40
CA TRP A 176 -12.93 -3.36 16.31
C TRP A 176 -14.08 -4.05 17.06
N ILE A 177 -14.26 -5.37 16.86
CA ILE A 177 -15.31 -6.14 17.54
C ILE A 177 -15.11 -6.13 19.06
N LEU A 178 -13.88 -6.28 19.54
CA LEU A 178 -13.61 -6.32 20.99
C LEU A 178 -13.75 -4.95 21.65
N LEU A 179 -13.34 -3.88 20.97
CA LEU A 179 -13.55 -2.50 21.42
C LEU A 179 -15.03 -2.14 21.46
N SER A 180 -15.83 -2.63 20.51
CA SER A 180 -17.30 -2.47 20.54
C SER A 180 -17.98 -3.16 21.74
N ARG A 181 -17.26 -4.07 22.41
CA ARG A 181 -17.68 -4.77 23.64
C ARG A 181 -17.01 -4.19 24.90
N GLU A 182 -16.41 -3.01 24.81
CA GLU A 182 -15.73 -2.31 25.91
C GLU A 182 -14.51 -3.07 26.48
N ILE A 183 -13.87 -3.95 25.69
CA ILE A 183 -12.66 -4.70 26.10
C ILE A 183 -11.39 -3.93 25.67
N TRP A 184 -11.14 -2.79 26.30
CA TRP A 184 -10.09 -1.83 25.89
C TRP A 184 -8.65 -2.26 26.22
N TYR A 185 -8.44 -3.09 27.24
CA TYR A 185 -7.09 -3.47 27.70
C TYR A 185 -6.31 -4.35 26.70
N LEU A 186 -6.97 -4.96 25.71
CA LEU A 186 -6.31 -5.77 24.68
C LEU A 186 -5.78 -4.94 23.50
N GLU A 187 -6.09 -3.65 23.43
CA GLU A 187 -5.73 -2.80 22.31
C GLU A 187 -4.22 -2.76 22.02
N ILE A 188 -3.39 -2.69 23.07
CA ILE A 188 -1.93 -2.69 22.93
C ILE A 188 -1.42 -3.94 22.20
N LEU A 189 -2.05 -5.10 22.44
CA LEU A 189 -1.69 -6.34 21.77
C LEU A 189 -1.98 -6.25 20.27
N PHE A 190 -3.14 -5.69 19.89
CA PHE A 190 -3.53 -5.48 18.49
C PHE A 190 -2.59 -4.51 17.77
N PHE A 191 -2.13 -3.46 18.45
CA PHE A 191 -1.12 -2.54 17.93
C PHE A 191 0.22 -3.23 17.69
N VAL A 192 0.77 -3.91 18.69
CA VAL A 192 2.06 -4.60 18.59
C VAL A 192 2.01 -5.63 17.45
N PHE A 193 0.91 -6.37 17.33
CA PHE A 193 0.71 -7.30 16.24
C PHE A 193 0.71 -6.61 14.86
N SER A 194 -0.04 -5.51 14.72
CA SER A 194 -0.15 -4.78 13.46
C SER A 194 1.18 -4.15 13.03
N ILE A 195 1.96 -3.61 13.98
CA ILE A 195 3.32 -3.13 13.75
C ILE A 195 4.22 -4.29 13.32
N GLY A 196 4.11 -5.45 13.98
CA GLY A 196 4.82 -6.66 13.59
C GLY A 196 4.54 -7.06 12.14
N CYS A 197 3.28 -7.07 11.71
CA CYS A 197 2.91 -7.32 10.31
C CYS A 197 3.52 -6.31 9.35
N ALA A 198 3.47 -5.02 9.66
CA ALA A 198 4.06 -3.96 8.83
C ALA A 198 5.59 -4.14 8.67
N VAL A 199 6.29 -4.42 9.77
CA VAL A 199 7.74 -4.69 9.74
C VAL A 199 8.05 -5.92 8.91
N VAL A 200 7.28 -7.00 9.05
CA VAL A 200 7.47 -8.23 8.28
C VAL A 200 7.30 -7.97 6.78
N ILE A 201 6.28 -7.21 6.36
CA ILE A 201 6.08 -6.81 4.95
C ILE A 201 7.31 -6.06 4.44
N ILE A 202 7.76 -5.01 5.15
CA ILE A 202 8.92 -4.21 4.74
C ILE A 202 10.17 -5.11 4.61
N CYS A 203 10.44 -5.98 5.59
CA CYS A 203 11.59 -6.88 5.54
C CYS A 203 11.50 -7.91 4.40
N ILE A 204 10.31 -8.42 4.09
CA ILE A 204 10.11 -9.34 2.96
C ILE A 204 10.33 -8.61 1.64
N GLY A 205 9.76 -7.41 1.47
CA GLY A 205 9.93 -6.59 0.28
C GLY A 205 11.39 -6.15 0.07
N GLU A 206 12.14 -5.89 1.15
CA GLU A 206 13.57 -5.58 1.07
C GLU A 206 14.39 -6.78 0.62
N LYS A 207 14.18 -7.94 1.25
CA LYS A 207 14.82 -9.20 0.83
C LYS A 207 14.49 -9.55 -0.62
N PHE A 208 13.24 -9.33 -1.02
CA PHE A 208 12.77 -9.54 -2.37
C PHE A 208 13.50 -8.64 -3.37
N THR A 209 13.51 -7.33 -3.13
CA THR A 209 14.15 -6.32 -3.99
C THR A 209 15.65 -6.59 -4.13
N ASN A 210 16.34 -6.89 -3.03
CA ASN A 210 17.76 -7.26 -3.05
C ASN A 210 18.01 -8.55 -3.82
N GLY A 211 17.13 -9.54 -3.68
CA GLY A 211 17.18 -10.75 -4.47
C GLY A 211 16.99 -10.47 -5.97
N LEU A 212 16.03 -9.61 -6.34
CA LEU A 212 15.76 -9.25 -7.71
C LEU A 212 16.97 -8.55 -8.33
N HIS A 213 17.55 -7.58 -7.63
CA HIS A 213 18.79 -6.91 -8.02
C HIS A 213 19.92 -7.90 -8.32
N ARG A 214 20.11 -8.90 -7.46
CA ARG A 214 21.09 -9.96 -7.68
C ARG A 214 20.78 -10.81 -8.92
N ASP A 215 19.51 -11.16 -9.15
CA ASP A 215 19.10 -11.96 -10.32
C ASP A 215 19.34 -11.21 -11.65
N PHE A 216 19.36 -9.87 -11.62
CA PHE A 216 19.64 -9.00 -12.78
C PHE A 216 21.07 -8.43 -12.82
N GLY A 217 21.96 -8.85 -11.92
CA GLY A 217 23.36 -8.38 -11.89
C GLY A 217 23.53 -6.91 -11.47
N LEU A 218 22.51 -6.32 -10.84
CA LEU A 218 22.54 -4.97 -10.29
C LEU A 218 23.05 -5.03 -8.85
N THR A 219 24.36 -5.21 -8.64
CA THR A 219 24.92 -5.09 -7.28
C THR A 219 25.10 -3.62 -6.92
N ARG A 220 24.49 -3.19 -5.82
CA ARG A 220 24.90 -1.96 -5.11
C ARG A 220 26.28 -2.14 -4.50
#